data_AF-A0A532DPC4-F1
#
_entry.id   AF-A0A532DPC4-F1
#
_cell.length_a   1.000
_cell.length_b   1.000
_cell.length_c   1.000
_cell.angle_alpha   90.00
_cell.angle_beta   90.00
_cell.angle_gamma   90.00
#
_symmetry.space_group_name_H-M   'P 1'
#
loop_
_entity.id
_entity.type
_entity.pdbx_description
1 polymer ?
#
loop_
_entity_poly.entity_id
_entity_poly.type
_entity_poly.pdbx_seq_one_letter_code
_entity_poly.pdbx_strand_id
1 'polypeptide(L)'
;MSGSRTIGDHVRAKINEARNQVRVSANGGKPTILLIYNNLDPLQLFGTEQHDFVAAMYGEPTLRISVKTGQISDSFEGLNKSFRRGKNDSFSAVGLLKCTGEGPVVHLYENMYAKVPLEYSRLPEGITYTRFEVQAHDGA
;
A
#
# COMPACT_ATOMS: atom_id res chain seq x y z
N MET A 1 3.77 -14.29 21.81
CA MET A 1 2.53 -13.52 22.03
C MET A 1 1.77 -13.50 20.71
N SER A 2 0.71 -14.30 20.60
CA SER A 2 -0.09 -14.44 19.37
C SER A 2 -1.14 -13.33 19.36
N GLY A 3 -0.82 -12.21 18.72
CA GLY A 3 -1.82 -11.26 18.27
C GLY A 3 -2.06 -11.55 16.80
N SER A 4 -3.15 -12.24 16.47
CA SER A 4 -3.66 -12.34 15.09
C SER A 4 -3.98 -10.93 14.61
N ARG A 5 -2.99 -10.22 14.07
CA ARG A 5 -3.21 -8.93 13.40
C ARG A 5 -3.79 -9.22 12.03
N THR A 6 -4.82 -8.45 11.67
CA THR A 6 -5.36 -8.51 10.32
C THR A 6 -4.29 -8.00 9.37
N ILE A 7 -4.09 -8.67 8.24
CA ILE A 7 -3.07 -8.32 7.25
C ILE A 7 -3.22 -6.86 6.83
N GLY A 8 -2.13 -6.10 6.86
CA GLY A 8 -2.13 -4.68 6.50
C GLY A 8 -2.62 -3.71 7.60
N ASP A 9 -3.00 -4.17 8.80
CA ASP A 9 -3.49 -3.29 9.87
C ASP A 9 -2.52 -2.18 10.23
N HIS A 10 -1.22 -2.51 10.30
CA HIS A 10 -0.18 -1.52 10.62
C HIS A 10 -0.08 -0.43 9.55
N VAL A 11 -0.03 -0.83 8.28
CA VAL A 11 0.02 0.09 7.14
C VAL A 11 -1.25 0.96 7.09
N ARG A 12 -2.44 0.37 7.32
CA ARG A 12 -3.71 1.11 7.37
C ARG A 12 -3.73 2.17 8.47
N ALA A 13 -3.21 1.86 9.65
CA ALA A 13 -3.10 2.83 10.73
C ALA A 13 -2.29 4.06 10.28
N LYS A 14 -1.14 3.85 9.63
CA LYS A 14 -0.29 4.93 9.10
C LYS A 14 -0.93 5.73 7.99
N ILE A 15 -1.66 5.08 7.08
CA ILE A 15 -2.48 5.77 6.06
C ILE A 15 -3.50 6.70 6.74
N ASN A 16 -4.21 6.19 7.75
CA ASN A 16 -5.23 6.97 8.45
C ASN A 16 -4.66 8.16 9.22
N GLU A 17 -3.51 7.98 9.88
CA GLU A 17 -2.78 9.04 10.58
C GLU A 17 -2.35 10.16 9.61
N ALA A 18 -1.80 9.81 8.45
CA ALA A 18 -1.24 10.78 7.50
C ALA A 18 -2.27 11.49 6.62
N ARG A 19 -3.51 10.98 6.51
CA ARG A 19 -4.49 11.39 5.48
C ARG A 19 -4.74 12.89 5.42
N ASN A 20 -4.79 13.57 6.56
CA ASN A 20 -5.11 14.99 6.61
C ASN A 20 -3.95 15.85 6.08
N GLN A 21 -2.72 15.49 6.43
CA GLN A 21 -1.51 16.18 5.95
C GLN A 21 -1.34 15.98 4.44
N VAL A 22 -1.55 14.76 3.95
CA VAL A 22 -1.41 14.43 2.53
C VAL A 22 -2.44 15.16 1.66
N ARG A 23 -3.68 15.31 2.14
CA ARG A 23 -4.73 16.08 1.44
C ARG A 23 -4.32 17.53 1.15
N VAL A 24 -3.60 18.18 2.07
CA VAL A 24 -3.14 19.56 1.87
C VAL A 24 -2.17 19.65 0.68
N SER A 25 -1.22 18.71 0.60
CA SER A 25 -0.24 18.65 -0.48
C SER A 25 -0.87 18.34 -1.84
N ALA A 26 -1.76 17.34 -1.89
CA ALA A 26 -2.44 16.94 -3.12
C ALA A 26 -3.36 18.04 -3.68
N ASN A 27 -4.00 18.83 -2.81
CA ASN A 27 -4.80 19.99 -3.24
C ASN A 27 -3.95 21.11 -3.86
N GLY A 28 -2.66 21.19 -3.52
CA GLY A 28 -1.68 22.04 -4.19
C GLY A 28 -1.11 21.43 -5.47
N GLY A 29 -1.65 20.32 -5.97
CA GLY A 29 -1.20 19.66 -7.20
C GLY A 29 0.13 18.90 -7.06
N LYS A 30 0.58 18.61 -5.83
CA LYS A 30 1.87 17.97 -5.58
C LYS A 30 1.71 16.47 -5.37
N PRO A 31 2.45 15.62 -6.12
CA PRO A 31 2.45 14.19 -5.85
C PRO A 31 2.99 13.94 -4.44
N THR A 32 2.39 13.00 -3.72
CA THR A 32 2.71 12.75 -2.31
C THR A 32 2.83 11.26 -2.03
N ILE A 33 3.98 10.87 -1.48
CA ILE A 33 4.31 9.49 -1.10
C ILE A 33 4.33 9.40 0.42
N LEU A 34 3.61 8.45 1.01
CA LEU A 34 3.77 8.10 2.42
C LEU A 34 4.85 7.03 2.56
N LEU A 35 5.98 7.36 3.18
CA LEU A 35 7.03 6.40 3.51
C LEU A 35 6.85 5.88 4.94
N ILE A 36 6.73 4.57 5.10
CA ILE A 36 6.61 3.88 6.38
C ILE A 36 7.95 3.22 6.70
N TYR A 37 8.49 3.52 7.87
CA TYR A 37 9.69 2.90 8.41
C TYR A 37 9.31 2.07 9.64
N ASN A 38 9.62 0.77 9.62
CA ASN A 38 9.40 -0.10 10.77
C ASN A 38 10.64 -0.09 11.66
N ASN A 39 10.58 0.65 12.76
CA ASN A 39 11.67 0.73 13.74
C ASN A 39 11.50 -0.25 14.91
N LEU A 40 10.43 -1.05 14.93
CA LEU A 40 10.13 -1.98 16.02
C LEU A 40 10.63 -3.40 15.73
N ASP A 41 10.79 -3.74 14.46
CA ASP A 41 11.33 -5.01 14.00
C ASP A 41 12.68 -4.79 13.30
N PRO A 42 13.80 -5.30 13.85
CA PRO A 42 15.12 -5.19 13.23
C PRO A 42 15.19 -5.73 11.79
N LEU A 43 14.36 -6.73 11.46
CA LEU A 43 14.29 -7.28 10.10
C LEU A 43 13.23 -6.60 9.23
N GLN A 44 12.37 -5.77 9.82
CA GLN A 44 11.22 -5.11 9.18
C GLN A 44 10.29 -6.07 8.42
N LEU A 45 10.21 -7.31 8.88
CA LEU A 45 9.39 -8.36 8.28
C LEU A 45 7.99 -8.39 8.89
N PHE A 46 7.77 -7.90 10.11
CA PHE A 46 6.46 -8.00 10.74
C PHE A 46 5.58 -6.77 10.46
N GLY A 47 4.51 -6.95 9.67
CA GLY A 47 3.48 -5.92 9.42
C GLY A 47 3.88 -4.86 8.40
N THR A 48 4.97 -5.08 7.68
CA THR A 48 5.48 -4.24 6.59
C THR A 48 5.95 -5.08 5.40
N GLU A 49 5.40 -6.29 5.23
CA GLU A 49 5.68 -7.10 4.04
C GLU A 49 4.87 -6.60 2.85
N GLN A 50 5.24 -7.01 1.64
CA GLN A 50 4.54 -6.60 0.42
C GLN A 50 3.02 -6.81 0.50
N HIS A 51 2.60 -7.95 1.02
CA HIS A 51 1.18 -8.28 1.14
C HIS A 51 0.44 -7.38 2.16
N ASP A 52 1.13 -6.85 3.18
CA ASP A 52 0.53 -5.87 4.10
C ASP A 52 0.18 -4.56 3.39
N PHE A 53 1.06 -4.08 2.49
CA PHE A 53 0.80 -2.85 1.74
C PHE A 53 -0.33 -3.03 0.75
N VAL A 54 -0.30 -4.11 -0.04
CA VAL A 54 -1.36 -4.42 -1.01
C VAL A 54 -2.70 -4.59 -0.31
N ALA A 55 -2.75 -5.37 0.78
CA ALA A 55 -3.99 -5.59 1.51
C ALA A 55 -4.52 -4.32 2.21
N ALA A 56 -3.62 -3.48 2.73
CA ALA A 56 -3.99 -2.20 3.32
C ALA A 56 -4.60 -1.24 2.30
N MET A 57 -4.02 -1.18 1.10
CA MET A 57 -4.45 -0.27 0.04
C MET A 57 -5.73 -0.78 -0.63
N TYR A 58 -5.73 -2.03 -1.09
CA TYR A 58 -6.72 -2.56 -2.03
C TYR A 58 -7.69 -3.58 -1.45
N GLY A 59 -7.40 -4.12 -0.28
CA GLY A 59 -8.28 -5.06 0.45
C GLY A 59 -7.63 -6.43 0.60
N GLU A 60 -8.20 -7.25 1.46
CA GLU A 60 -7.66 -8.59 1.69
C GLU A 60 -7.96 -9.53 0.51
N PRO A 61 -6.95 -10.23 -0.05
CA PRO A 61 -7.18 -11.21 -1.12
C PRO A 61 -8.18 -12.27 -0.67
N THR A 62 -9.31 -12.35 -1.36
CA THR A 62 -10.41 -13.23 -0.98
C THR A 62 -10.70 -14.21 -2.12
N LEU A 63 -10.62 -15.51 -1.81
CA LEU A 63 -10.97 -16.59 -2.74
C LEU A 63 -12.36 -17.11 -2.41
N ARG A 64 -13.21 -17.23 -3.43
CA ARG A 64 -14.50 -17.91 -3.30
C ARG A 64 -14.35 -19.33 -3.79
N ILE A 65 -14.59 -20.30 -2.91
CA ILE A 65 -14.51 -21.73 -3.22
C ILE A 65 -15.93 -22.30 -3.32
N SER A 66 -16.21 -23.00 -4.41
CA SER A 66 -17.45 -23.74 -4.58
C SER A 66 -17.42 -25.00 -3.72
N VAL A 67 -18.30 -25.07 -2.71
CA VAL A 67 -18.39 -26.23 -1.82
C VAL A 67 -18.79 -27.50 -2.59
N LYS A 68 -19.49 -27.37 -3.72
CA LYS A 68 -19.94 -28.52 -4.54
C LYS A 68 -18.84 -29.15 -5.38
N THR A 69 -17.89 -28.35 -5.86
CA THR A 69 -16.83 -28.81 -6.78
C THR A 69 -15.44 -28.79 -6.15
N GLY A 70 -15.27 -28.14 -4.99
CA GLY A 70 -13.97 -27.91 -4.36
C GLY A 70 -13.07 -26.95 -5.13
N GLN A 71 -13.57 -26.33 -6.21
CA GLN A 71 -12.79 -25.46 -7.08
C GLN A 71 -12.97 -23.98 -6.71
N ILE A 72 -11.92 -23.19 -6.95
CA ILE A 72 -11.97 -21.74 -6.87
C ILE A 72 -12.94 -21.26 -7.96
N SER A 73 -14.05 -20.67 -7.54
CA SER A 73 -15.06 -20.11 -8.43
C SER A 73 -14.79 -18.65 -8.78
N ASP A 74 -14.08 -17.93 -7.91
CA ASP A 74 -13.79 -16.50 -8.08
C ASP A 74 -12.66 -16.03 -7.14
N SER A 75 -12.06 -14.88 -7.43
CA SER A 75 -11.09 -14.17 -6.58
C SER A 75 -11.32 -12.68 -6.64
N PHE A 76 -11.43 -12.02 -5.48
CA PHE A 76 -11.66 -10.57 -5.41
C PHE A 76 -10.94 -9.93 -4.21
N GLU A 77 -10.80 -8.62 -4.27
CA GLU A 77 -10.25 -7.83 -3.16
C GLU A 77 -11.34 -7.53 -2.13
N GLY A 78 -11.15 -8.06 -0.92
CA GLY A 78 -12.14 -8.12 0.14
C GLY A 78 -12.27 -6.86 0.98
N LEU A 79 -12.47 -7.06 2.28
CA LEU A 79 -12.69 -5.99 3.25
C LEU A 79 -11.42 -5.16 3.50
N ASN A 80 -11.57 -4.10 4.30
CA ASN A 80 -10.47 -3.28 4.80
C ASN A 80 -9.63 -2.51 3.77
N LYS A 81 -10.09 -2.35 2.53
CA LYS A 81 -9.40 -1.48 1.56
C LYS A 81 -9.44 0.00 1.94
N SER A 82 -8.26 0.61 2.01
CA SER A 82 -8.11 2.03 2.33
C SER A 82 -8.33 2.93 1.13
N PHE A 83 -7.95 2.49 -0.07
CA PHE A 83 -7.93 3.30 -1.28
C PHE A 83 -9.09 2.92 -2.19
N ARG A 84 -9.84 3.93 -2.63
CA ARG A 84 -10.94 3.82 -3.61
C ARG A 84 -11.09 5.18 -4.30
N ARG A 85 -11.78 5.25 -5.43
CA ARG A 85 -12.14 6.53 -6.05
C ARG A 85 -12.86 7.43 -5.01
N GLY A 86 -12.35 8.65 -4.81
CA GLY A 86 -12.87 9.62 -3.83
C GLY A 86 -12.47 9.38 -2.37
N LYS A 87 -11.72 8.31 -2.07
CA LYS A 87 -11.21 8.03 -0.72
C LYS A 87 -9.71 7.74 -0.75
N ASN A 88 -8.95 8.58 -0.03
CA ASN A 88 -7.50 8.50 0.03
C ASN A 88 -6.82 8.59 -1.36
N ASP A 89 -7.49 9.21 -2.33
CA ASP A 89 -6.95 9.57 -3.66
C ASP A 89 -5.88 10.67 -3.59
N SER A 90 -5.72 11.33 -2.44
CA SER A 90 -4.68 12.32 -2.23
C SER A 90 -3.27 11.71 -2.10
N PHE A 91 -3.18 10.42 -1.81
CA PHE A 91 -1.90 9.70 -1.83
C PHE A 91 -1.58 9.31 -3.28
N SER A 92 -0.36 9.59 -3.74
CA SER A 92 0.13 9.11 -5.04
C SER A 92 0.70 7.70 -4.91
N ALA A 93 1.33 7.40 -3.77
CA ALA A 93 1.80 6.06 -3.40
C ALA A 93 1.96 5.91 -1.89
N VAL A 94 2.09 4.67 -1.46
CA VAL A 94 2.58 4.30 -0.12
C VAL A 94 3.84 3.48 -0.32
N GLY A 95 4.86 3.67 0.51
CA GLY A 95 6.11 2.94 0.39
C GLY A 95 6.70 2.50 1.70
N LEU A 96 7.52 1.45 1.62
CA LEU A 96 8.34 0.96 2.71
C LEU A 96 9.73 1.58 2.58
N LEU A 97 10.21 2.24 3.64
CA LEU A 97 11.58 2.69 3.74
C LEU A 97 12.40 1.62 4.49
N LYS A 98 13.43 1.07 3.86
CA LYS A 98 14.40 0.16 4.45
C LYS A 98 15.77 0.82 4.53
N CYS A 99 16.50 0.57 5.61
CA CYS A 99 17.91 0.90 5.68
C CYS A 99 18.71 -0.37 5.39
N THR A 100 19.53 -0.33 4.34
CA THR A 100 20.45 -1.42 3.97
C THR A 100 21.90 -0.98 4.21
N GLY A 101 22.85 -1.93 4.14
CA GLY A 101 24.27 -1.59 4.21
C GLY A 101 24.76 -0.66 3.08
N GLU A 102 24.01 -0.58 1.98
CA GLU A 102 24.30 0.25 0.81
C GLU A 102 23.58 1.61 0.85
N GLY A 103 22.71 1.84 1.84
CA GLY A 103 21.91 3.06 1.98
C GLY A 103 20.41 2.82 2.06
N PRO A 104 19.60 3.89 2.04
CA PRO A 104 18.15 3.79 2.10
C PRO A 104 17.56 3.25 0.79
N VAL A 105 16.69 2.26 0.90
CA VAL A 105 15.94 1.68 -0.22
C VAL A 105 14.46 1.86 0.04
N VAL A 106 13.71 2.27 -0.98
CA VAL A 106 12.27 2.52 -0.90
C VAL A 106 11.50 1.55 -1.79
N HIS A 107 10.54 0.80 -1.26
CA HIS A 107 9.62 0.02 -2.10
C HIS A 107 8.32 0.80 -2.24
N LEU A 108 7.92 1.14 -3.47
CA LEU A 108 6.74 1.96 -3.75
C LEU A 108 5.58 1.12 -4.28
N TYR A 109 4.43 1.29 -3.63
CA TYR A 109 3.13 0.77 -4.04
C TYR A 109 2.27 1.93 -4.52
N GLU A 110 1.97 1.95 -5.81
CA GLU A 110 1.26 3.05 -6.44
C GLU A 110 -0.23 3.06 -6.08
N ASN A 111 -0.81 4.24 -5.91
CA ASN A 111 -2.25 4.41 -5.79
C ASN A 111 -2.88 4.59 -7.18
N MET A 112 -3.59 3.58 -7.67
CA MET A 112 -4.30 3.67 -8.97
C MET A 112 -5.42 4.71 -8.99
N TYR A 113 -5.90 5.13 -7.81
CA TYR A 113 -6.95 6.14 -7.67
C TYR A 113 -6.36 7.53 -7.37
N ALA A 114 -5.05 7.73 -7.52
CA ALA A 114 -4.38 8.98 -7.20
C ALA A 114 -4.93 10.16 -8.01
N LYS A 115 -5.26 11.25 -7.32
CA LYS A 115 -5.62 12.54 -7.93
C LYS A 115 -4.44 13.19 -8.63
N VAL A 116 -3.24 12.99 -8.08
CA VAL A 116 -1.96 13.44 -8.68
C VAL A 116 -1.05 12.21 -8.77
N PRO A 117 -1.00 11.52 -9.92
CA PRO A 117 -0.16 10.34 -10.10
C PRO A 117 1.33 10.62 -9.94
N LEU A 118 2.13 9.59 -9.66
CA LEU A 118 3.58 9.72 -9.61
C LEU A 118 4.20 9.74 -11.01
N GLU A 119 5.11 10.69 -11.22
CA GLU A 119 6.01 10.68 -12.37
C GLU A 119 7.36 10.10 -11.95
N TYR A 120 7.57 8.80 -12.17
CA TYR A 120 8.76 8.07 -11.73
C TYR A 120 10.07 8.62 -12.30
N SER A 121 10.02 9.20 -13.51
CA SER A 121 11.18 9.86 -14.15
C SER A 121 11.65 11.13 -13.43
N ARG A 122 10.84 11.67 -12.51
CA ARG A 122 11.14 12.88 -11.73
C ARG A 122 11.37 12.59 -10.25
N LEU A 123 11.54 11.33 -9.87
CA LEU A 123 11.88 10.99 -8.49
C LEU A 123 13.27 11.54 -8.13
N PRO A 124 13.49 11.96 -6.88
CA PRO A 124 14.78 12.49 -6.45
C PRO A 124 15.92 11.51 -6.69
N GLU A 125 17.03 12.03 -7.21
CA GLU A 125 18.28 11.27 -7.28
C GLU A 125 18.72 10.84 -5.88
N GLY A 126 19.18 9.59 -5.74
CA GLY A 126 19.60 9.01 -4.45
C GLY A 126 18.53 8.22 -3.70
N ILE A 127 17.29 8.16 -4.20
CA ILE A 127 16.28 7.21 -3.70
C ILE A 127 16.22 6.02 -4.67
N THR A 128 16.81 4.90 -4.27
CA THR A 128 16.60 3.63 -4.98
C THR A 128 15.17 3.17 -4.72
N TYR A 129 14.41 2.92 -5.79
CA TYR A 129 13.05 2.45 -5.66
C TYR A 129 12.73 1.19 -6.46
N THR A 130 11.83 0.38 -5.90
CA THR A 130 11.18 -0.73 -6.60
C THR A 130 9.70 -0.41 -6.77
N ARG A 131 9.20 -0.39 -8.01
CA ARG A 131 7.79 -0.16 -8.32
C ARG A 131 7.04 -1.49 -8.35
N PHE A 132 5.95 -1.56 -7.58
CA PHE A 132 5.00 -2.66 -7.65
C PHE A 132 3.71 -2.16 -8.28
N GLU A 133 3.41 -2.66 -9.48
CA GLU A 133 2.11 -2.44 -10.11
C GLU A 133 1.11 -3.42 -9.49
N VAL A 134 0.02 -2.88 -8.92
CA VAL A 134 -1.08 -3.69 -8.45
C VAL A 134 -2.10 -3.78 -9.57
N GLN A 135 -2.32 -4.99 -10.09
CA GLN A 135 -3.44 -5.26 -10.96
C GLN A 135 -4.71 -5.29 -10.10
N ALA A 136 -5.41 -4.16 -9.97
CA ALA A 136 -6.75 -4.21 -9.42
C ALA A 136 -7.67 -4.96 -10.39
N HIS A 137 -8.19 -6.08 -9.93
CA HIS A 137 -9.43 -6.61 -10.46
C HIS A 137 -10.57 -5.75 -9.90
N ASP A 138 -10.87 -4.64 -10.59
CA ASP A 138 -12.16 -3.98 -10.40
C ASP A 138 -13.22 -4.97 -10.89
N GLY A 139 -13.91 -5.60 -9.94
CA GLY A 139 -15.08 -6.43 -10.23
C GLY A 139 -16.10 -5.60 -11.00
N ALA A 140 -16.42 -6.05 -12.22
CA ALA A 140 -17.48 -5.52 -13.06
C ALA A 140 -18.86 -5.72 -12.42
#